data_AF-A0A950WD22-F1
#
_entry.id   AF-A0A950WD22-F1
#
_cell.length_a   1.000
_cell.length_b   1.000
_cell.length_c   1.000
_cell.angle_alpha   90.00
_cell.angle_beta   90.00
_cell.angle_gamma   90.00
#
_symmetry.space_group_name_H-M   'P 1'
#
loop_
_entity.id
_entity.type
_entity.pdbx_description
1 polymer ?
#
loop_
_entity_poly.entity_id
_entity_poly.type
_entity_poly.pdbx_seq_one_letter_code
_entity_poly.pdbx_strand_id
1 'polypeptide(L)'
;YTISAAFAGLAGGLLAQTTEFVALDALSFQRSAEVLVMLVLGGAGRLYGGLIGAMIFMIARDQLADMNPQYWYFWLGLLLIAVIVFLPNGILGGCAELLARWRRKA
;
A
#
# COMPACT_ATOMS: atom_id res chain seq x y z
N TYR A 1 -3.30 15.37 -14.75
CA TYR A 1 -3.08 14.00 -15.25
C TYR A 1 -1.73 13.85 -15.96
N THR A 2 -1.28 14.82 -16.76
CA THR A 2 -0.01 14.74 -17.52
C THR A 2 1.23 14.54 -16.63
N ILE A 3 1.34 15.29 -15.52
CA ILE A 3 2.45 15.15 -14.56
C ILE A 3 2.41 13.78 -13.89
N SER A 4 1.23 13.37 -13.38
CA SER A 4 1.04 12.06 -12.75
C SER A 4 1.33 10.89 -13.72
N ALA A 5 0.95 11.04 -14.99
CA ALA A 5 1.22 10.06 -16.03
C ALA A 5 2.72 9.97 -16.36
N ALA A 6 3.43 11.10 -16.39
CA ALA A 6 4.88 11.11 -16.55
C ALA A 6 5.60 10.40 -15.39
N PHE A 7 5.19 10.66 -14.14
CA PHE A 7 5.73 9.95 -12.97
C PHE A 7 5.40 8.45 -12.99
N ALA A 8 4.18 8.08 -13.33
CA ALA A 8 3.77 6.67 -13.45
C ALA A 8 4.56 5.94 -14.56
N GLY A 9 4.78 6.60 -15.71
CA GLY A 9 5.58 6.07 -16.81
C GLY A 9 7.06 5.90 -16.45
N LEU A 10 7.65 6.89 -15.77
CA LEU A 10 9.02 6.80 -15.26
C LEU A 10 9.18 5.67 -14.24
N ALA A 11 8.26 5.57 -13.27
CA ALA A 11 8.28 4.49 -12.29
C ALA A 11 8.16 3.12 -12.96
N GLY A 12 7.25 2.95 -13.92
CA GLY A 12 7.07 1.70 -14.67
C GLY A 12 8.30 1.33 -15.50
N GLY A 13 8.93 2.31 -16.17
CA GLY A 13 10.16 2.10 -16.93
C GLY A 13 11.34 1.68 -16.04
N LEU A 14 11.48 2.30 -14.87
CA LEU A 14 12.50 1.92 -13.89
C LEU A 14 12.27 0.49 -13.37
N LEU A 15 11.02 0.14 -13.07
CA LEU A 15 10.63 -1.17 -12.56
C LEU A 15 10.89 -2.27 -13.60
N ALA A 16 10.66 -1.99 -14.88
CA ALA A 16 11.01 -2.89 -15.98
C ALA A 16 12.54 -3.08 -16.10
N GLN A 17 13.32 -2.02 -15.93
CA GLN A 17 14.78 -2.10 -15.94
C GLN A 17 15.31 -2.94 -14.77
N THR A 18 14.84 -2.70 -13.55
CA THR A 18 15.32 -3.41 -12.35
C THR A 18 14.95 -4.89 -12.33
N THR A 19 13.84 -5.25 -12.96
CA THR A 19 13.37 -6.65 -12.99
C THR A 19 14.04 -7.46 -14.09
N GLU A 20 14.72 -6.80 -15.06
CA GLU A 20 15.41 -7.35 -16.25
C GLU A 20 14.54 -8.19 -17.21
N PHE A 21 13.43 -8.77 -16.73
CA PHE A 21 12.50 -9.59 -17.47
C PHE A 21 11.06 -9.23 -17.10
N VAL A 22 10.23 -8.88 -18.09
CA VAL A 22 8.79 -8.67 -17.87
C VAL A 22 8.11 -10.04 -17.86
N ALA A 23 8.07 -10.66 -16.69
CA ALA A 23 7.34 -11.91 -16.49
C ALA A 23 5.82 -11.67 -16.51
N LEU A 24 5.04 -12.70 -16.90
CA LEU A 24 3.57 -12.71 -16.76
C LEU A 24 3.11 -12.40 -15.32
N ASP A 25 4.00 -12.56 -14.34
CA ASP A 25 3.79 -12.21 -12.95
C ASP A 25 3.46 -10.73 -12.72
N ALA A 26 3.91 -9.83 -13.61
CA ALA A 26 3.53 -8.42 -13.56
C ALA A 26 2.03 -8.18 -13.88
N LEU A 27 1.39 -9.12 -14.56
CA LEU A 27 -0.06 -9.14 -14.83
C LEU A 27 -0.80 -10.09 -13.90
N SER A 28 -0.11 -10.69 -12.93
CA SER A 28 -0.73 -11.62 -12.00
C SER A 28 -1.83 -10.91 -11.19
N PHE A 29 -2.83 -11.69 -10.82
CA PHE A 29 -3.85 -11.27 -9.85
C PHE A 29 -3.20 -10.79 -8.54
N GLN A 30 -2.06 -11.39 -8.18
CA GLN A 30 -1.33 -11.07 -6.96
C GLN A 30 -0.88 -9.60 -6.93
N ARG A 31 -0.29 -9.10 -8.02
CA ARG A 31 0.12 -7.69 -8.09
C ARG A 31 -1.07 -6.74 -7.98
N SER A 32 -2.21 -7.10 -8.55
CA SER A 32 -3.45 -6.33 -8.40
C SER A 32 -3.94 -6.32 -6.96
N ALA A 33 -3.87 -7.46 -6.26
CA ALA A 33 -4.25 -7.56 -4.86
C ALA A 33 -3.35 -6.69 -3.96
N GLU A 34 -2.03 -6.73 -4.16
CA GLU A 34 -1.08 -5.86 -3.44
C GLU A 34 -1.42 -4.37 -3.59
N VAL A 35 -1.71 -3.93 -4.82
CA VAL A 35 -2.10 -2.53 -5.08
C VAL A 35 -3.41 -2.17 -4.39
N LEU A 36 -4.39 -3.08 -4.37
CA LEU A 36 -5.64 -2.88 -3.63
C LEU A 36 -5.39 -2.78 -2.13
N VAL A 37 -4.49 -3.60 -1.56
CA VAL A 37 -4.12 -3.50 -0.14
C VAL A 37 -3.53 -2.13 0.16
N MET A 38 -2.55 -1.66 -0.62
CA MET A 38 -1.96 -0.33 -0.45
C MET A 38 -3.03 0.77 -0.44
N LEU A 39 -4.01 0.68 -1.35
CA LEU A 39 -5.11 1.64 -1.46
C LEU A 39 -6.05 1.60 -0.24
N VAL A 40 -6.44 0.40 0.20
CA VAL A 40 -7.34 0.19 1.35
C VAL A 40 -6.66 0.65 2.65
N LEU A 41 -5.40 0.29 2.84
CA LEU A 41 -4.58 0.65 4.00
C LEU A 41 -4.41 2.18 4.12
N GLY A 42 -4.29 2.86 2.98
CA GLY A 42 -4.26 4.32 2.88
C GLY A 42 -5.58 5.04 3.21
N GLY A 43 -6.72 4.37 3.05
CA GLY A 43 -8.07 4.92 3.22
C GLY A 43 -8.73 5.31 1.88
N ALA A 44 -9.96 4.83 1.67
CA ALA A 44 -10.72 5.06 0.45
C ALA A 44 -11.13 6.54 0.30
N GLY A 45 -10.70 7.21 -0.77
CA GLY A 45 -11.23 8.51 -1.19
C GLY A 45 -10.31 9.72 -1.04
N ARG A 46 -9.04 9.58 -0.61
CA ARG A 46 -8.06 10.68 -0.58
C ARG A 46 -6.79 10.33 -1.35
N LEU A 47 -6.36 11.24 -2.23
CA LEU A 47 -5.11 11.14 -3.01
C LEU A 47 -3.87 10.90 -2.13
N TYR A 48 -3.85 11.50 -0.94
CA TYR A 48 -2.78 11.32 0.05
C TYR A 48 -2.78 9.94 0.74
N GLY A 49 -3.91 9.23 0.69
CA GLY A 49 -4.06 7.91 1.31
C GLY A 49 -3.24 6.86 0.59
N GLY A 50 -3.31 6.84 -0.74
CA GLY A 50 -2.52 5.91 -1.54
C GLY A 50 -1.01 6.03 -1.31
N LEU A 51 -0.49 7.24 -1.11
CA LEU A 51 0.94 7.45 -0.85
C LEU A 51 1.37 6.90 0.51
N ILE A 52 0.63 7.22 1.57
CA ILE A 52 0.93 6.77 2.94
C ILE A 52 0.71 5.25 3.07
N GLY A 53 -0.37 4.75 2.46
CA GLY A 53 -0.69 3.33 2.42
C GLY A 53 0.38 2.52 1.70
N ALA A 54 0.87 2.99 0.55
CA ALA A 54 1.96 2.35 -0.19
C ALA A 54 3.27 2.32 0.61
N MET A 55 3.63 3.43 1.28
CA MET A 55 4.85 3.51 2.09
C MET A 55 4.84 2.51 3.24
N ILE A 56 3.73 2.47 4.00
CA ILE A 56 3.60 1.58 5.15
C ILE A 56 3.52 0.12 4.71
N PHE A 57 2.78 -0.15 3.63
CA PHE A 57 2.71 -1.49 3.07
C PHE A 57 4.07 -1.98 2.57
N MET A 58 4.87 -1.12 1.91
CA MET A 58 6.23 -1.50 1.49
C MET A 58 7.10 -1.90 2.68
N ILE A 59 7.12 -1.09 3.75
CA ILE A 59 7.92 -1.39 4.94
C ILE A 59 7.45 -2.69 5.60
N ALA A 60 6.13 -2.87 5.73
CA ALA A 60 5.56 -4.07 6.31
C ALA A 60 5.87 -5.32 5.47
N ARG A 61 5.75 -5.20 4.14
CA ARG A 61 6.13 -6.26 3.19
C ARG A 61 7.59 -6.66 3.34
N ASP A 62 8.49 -5.68 3.39
CA ASP A 62 9.94 -5.91 3.47
C ASP A 62 10.30 -6.65 4.77
N GLN A 63 9.76 -6.17 5.90
CA GLN A 63 9.95 -6.79 7.21
C GLN A 63 9.38 -8.22 7.27
N LEU A 64 8.21 -8.46 6.65
CA LEU A 64 7.59 -9.79 6.61
C LEU A 64 8.35 -10.75 5.68
N ALA A 65 8.89 -10.23 4.58
CA ALA A 65 9.72 -10.99 3.64
C ALA A 65 11.05 -11.42 4.30
N ASP A 66 11.66 -10.55 5.11
CA ASP A 66 12.90 -10.83 5.84
C ASP A 66 12.73 -11.90 6.93
N MET A 67 11.59 -11.93 7.63
CA MET A 67 11.36 -12.88 8.71
C MET A 67 11.03 -14.30 8.22
N ASN A 68 10.19 -14.45 7.18
CA ASN A 68 9.72 -15.76 6.71
C ASN A 68 9.53 -15.82 5.17
N PRO A 69 10.61 -16.01 4.40
CA PRO A 69 10.58 -15.99 2.93
C PRO A 69 9.59 -16.99 2.29
N GLN A 70 9.35 -18.12 2.96
CA GLN A 70 8.56 -19.23 2.41
C GLN A 70 7.04 -19.07 2.57
N TYR A 71 6.57 -18.21 3.48
CA TYR A 71 5.13 -17.99 3.75
C TYR A 71 4.73 -16.51 3.77
N TRP A 72 5.53 -15.63 3.17
CA TRP A 72 5.32 -14.18 3.24
C TRP A 72 3.92 -13.75 2.73
N TYR A 73 3.33 -14.46 1.77
CA TYR A 73 1.97 -14.21 1.27
C TYR A 73 0.87 -14.49 2.30
N PHE A 74 1.03 -15.51 3.15
CA PHE A 74 0.07 -15.78 4.23
C PHE A 74 0.07 -14.64 5.24
N TRP A 75 1.27 -14.17 5.59
CA TRP A 75 1.46 -13.00 6.44
C TRP A 75 0.93 -11.71 5.81
N LEU A 76 1.06 -11.55 4.49
CA LEU A 76 0.50 -10.42 3.75
C LEU A 76 -1.03 -10.38 3.84
N GLY A 77 -1.69 -11.52 3.66
CA GLY A 77 -3.15 -11.65 3.81
C GLY A 77 -3.61 -11.45 5.25
N LEU A 78 -2.86 -11.97 6.22
CA LEU A 78 -3.14 -11.76 7.65
C LEU A 78 -2.97 -10.28 8.05
N LEU A 79 -1.94 -9.61 7.52
CA LEU A 79 -1.72 -8.18 7.71
C LEU A 79 -2.86 -7.37 7.09
N LEU A 80 -3.35 -7.74 5.91
CA LEU A 80 -4.52 -7.12 5.30
C LEU A 80 -5.76 -7.24 6.20
N ILE A 81 -6.05 -8.44 6.72
CA ILE A 81 -7.18 -8.66 7.63
C ILE A 81 -7.01 -7.81 8.89
N ALA A 82 -5.82 -7.80 9.48
CA ALA A 82 -5.52 -6.99 10.66
C ALA A 82 -5.76 -5.50 10.38
N VAL A 83 -5.26 -4.98 9.26
CA VAL A 83 -5.45 -3.59 8.85
C VAL A 83 -6.94 -3.26 8.68
N ILE A 84 -7.73 -4.12 8.03
CA ILE A 84 -9.16 -3.88 7.83
C ILE A 84 -9.92 -3.89 9.16
N VAL A 85 -9.57 -4.81 10.07
CA VAL A 85 -10.23 -4.97 11.38
C VAL A 85 -9.87 -3.82 12.33
N PHE A 86 -8.59 -3.42 12.38
CA PHE A 86 -8.11 -2.39 13.31
C PHE A 86 -8.26 -0.97 12.75
N LEU A 87 -8.23 -0.77 11.44
CA LEU A 87 -8.29 0.53 10.76
C LEU A 87 -9.32 0.52 9.60
N PRO A 88 -10.64 0.36 9.88
CA PRO A 88 -11.68 0.27 8.85
C PRO A 88 -11.86 1.56 8.03
N ASN A 89 -11.45 2.72 8.55
CA ASN A 89 -11.43 4.00 7.82
C ASN A 89 -10.07 4.30 7.16
N GLY A 90 -9.13 3.35 7.19
CA GLY A 90 -7.72 3.55 6.81
C GLY A 90 -6.96 4.48 7.77
N ILE A 91 -5.65 4.62 7.54
CA ILE A 91 -4.77 5.45 8.38
C ILE A 91 -5.20 6.91 8.39
N LEU A 92 -5.68 7.43 7.25
CA LEU A 92 -6.20 8.78 7.16
C LEU A 92 -7.52 9.00 7.91
N GLY A 93 -8.36 7.98 8.03
CA GLY A 93 -9.57 8.04 8.84
C GLY A 93 -9.25 8.08 10.33
N GLY A 94 -8.35 7.21 10.78
CA GLY A 94 -7.84 7.21 12.16
C GLY A 94 -7.13 8.50 12.54
N CYS A 95 -6.24 9.02 11.68
CA CYS A 95 -5.57 10.30 11.90
C CYS A 95 -6.55 11.49 11.87
N ALA A 96 -7.57 11.49 11.01
CA ALA A 96 -8.57 12.55 10.96
C ALA A 96 -9.45 12.56 12.22
N GLU A 97 -9.83 11.39 12.75
CA GLU A 97 -10.55 11.29 14.02
C GLU A 97 -9.66 11.69 15.21
N LEU A 98 -8.38 11.31 15.22
CA LEU A 98 -7.45 11.71 16.28
C LEU A 98 -7.22 13.23 16.28
N LEU A 99 -7.03 13.85 15.11
CA LEU A 99 -6.93 15.30 14.97
C LEU A 99 -8.23 16.02 15.37
N ALA A 100 -9.40 15.46 15.02
CA ALA A 100 -10.69 16.02 15.38
C ALA A 100 -10.97 15.93 16.90
N ARG A 101 -10.39 14.95 17.60
CA ARG A 101 -10.43 14.86 19.07
C ARG A 101 -9.44 15.82 19.73
N TRP A 102 -8.27 16.05 19.13
CA TRP A 102 -7.29 17.04 19.63
C TRP A 102 -7.75 18.48 19.45
N ARG A 103 -8.39 18.83 18.32
CA ARG A 103 -8.92 20.17 18.06
C ARG A 103 -10.17 20.53 18.88
N ARG A 104 -10.81 19.56 19.54
CA ARG A 104 -11.88 19.80 20.52
C ARG A 104 -11.37 20.06 21.94
N LYS A 105 -10.06 19.93 22.17
CA LYS A 105 -9.42 20.10 23.47
C LYS A 105 -8.56 21.37 23.58
N ALA A 106 -8.46 22.14 22.49
CA ALA A 106 -7.92 23.50 22.44
C ALA A 106 -9.08 24.48 22.19
#